data_AF-A0A2K5QYY3-F1
#
_entry.id   AF-A0A2K5QYY3-F1
#
_cell.length_a   1.000
_cell.length_b   1.000
_cell.length_c   1.000
_cell.angle_alpha   90.00
_cell.angle_beta   90.00
_cell.angle_gamma   90.00
#
_symmetry.space_group_name_H-M   'P 1'
#
loop_
_entity.id
_entity.type
_entity.pdbx_description
1 polymer ?
#
loop_
_entity_poly.entity_id
_entity_poly.type
_entity_poly.pdbx_seq_one_letter_code
_entity_poly.pdbx_strand_id
1 'polypeptide(L)'
;MARLPCRIIKETQRLLAEPVPGIKAEPDESNARYFHVVIAGPQDSPFEGGTFKLELFLPEEYPMAAPKISGPQHCRSAQFCYRSGPC
;
A
#
# COMPACT_ATOMS: atom_id res chain seq x y z
N MET A 1 -20.09 -17.02 0.37
CA MET A 1 -19.35 -16.07 1.23
C MET A 1 -18.04 -16.73 1.62
N ALA A 2 -16.93 -16.34 1.00
CA ALA A 2 -15.63 -16.88 1.37
C ALA A 2 -15.33 -16.48 2.82
N ARG A 3 -15.21 -17.45 3.73
CA ARG A 3 -14.86 -17.18 5.13
C ARG A 3 -13.42 -16.71 5.14
N LEU A 4 -13.23 -15.40 5.27
CA LEU A 4 -11.90 -14.83 5.47
C LEU A 4 -11.33 -15.38 6.78
N PRO A 5 -10.08 -15.85 6.80
CA PRO A 5 -9.46 -16.32 8.03
C PRO A 5 -9.43 -15.18 9.05
N CYS A 6 -9.75 -15.49 10.30
CA CYS A 6 -9.85 -14.51 11.40
C CYS A 6 -8.58 -13.65 11.56
N ARG A 7 -7.43 -14.16 11.11
CA ARG A 7 -6.15 -13.43 11.13
C ARG A 7 -6.18 -12.19 10.23
N ILE A 8 -6.72 -12.29 9.02
CA ILE A 8 -6.76 -11.17 8.06
C ILE A 8 -7.67 -10.06 8.62
N ILE A 9 -8.84 -10.43 9.13
CA ILE A 9 -9.78 -9.48 9.72
C ILE A 9 -9.14 -8.70 10.89
N LYS A 10 -8.41 -9.40 11.77
CA LYS A 10 -7.70 -8.77 12.89
C LYS A 10 -6.59 -7.82 12.43
N GLU A 11 -5.82 -8.19 11.42
CA GLU A 11 -4.76 -7.33 10.87
C GLU A 11 -5.35 -6.10 10.19
N THR A 12 -6.42 -6.27 9.39
CA THR A 12 -7.15 -5.14 8.80
C THR A 12 -7.68 -4.19 9.87
N GLN A 13 -8.28 -4.72 10.94
CA GLN A 13 -8.77 -3.89 12.05
C GLN A 13 -7.64 -3.15 12.76
N ARG A 14 -6.46 -3.77 12.93
CA ARG A 14 -5.29 -3.12 13.51
C ARG A 14 -4.76 -2.00 12.63
N LEU A 15 -4.65 -2.23 11.32
CA LEU A 15 -4.25 -1.21 10.35
C LEU A 15 -5.20 0.00 10.34
N LEU A 16 -6.50 -0.26 10.48
CA LEU A 16 -7.52 0.80 10.58
C LEU A 16 -7.48 1.52 11.93
N ALA A 17 -7.19 0.81 13.02
CA ALA A 17 -7.10 1.39 14.36
C ALA A 17 -5.81 2.20 14.57
N GLU A 18 -4.71 1.77 13.95
CA GLU A 18 -3.38 2.39 14.06
C GLU A 18 -2.85 2.75 12.67
N PRO A 19 -3.39 3.82 12.03
CA PRO A 19 -2.89 4.28 10.76
C PRO A 19 -1.48 4.85 10.92
N VAL A 20 -0.53 4.33 10.15
CA VAL A 20 0.86 4.80 10.15
C VAL A 20 0.91 6.16 9.44
N PRO A 21 1.57 7.18 10.00
CA PRO A 21 1.70 8.48 9.36
C PRO A 21 2.38 8.33 7.99
N GLY A 22 1.70 8.79 6.95
CA GLY A 22 2.17 8.66 5.57
C GLY A 22 1.90 7.32 4.90
N ILE A 23 1.25 6.35 5.56
CA ILE A 23 0.83 5.09 4.93
C ILE A 23 -0.66 4.88 5.19
N LYS A 24 -1.44 4.76 4.11
CA LYS A 24 -2.86 4.40 4.16
C LYS A 24 -3.02 3.03 3.54
N ALA A 25 -3.70 2.12 4.20
CA ALA A 25 -3.99 0.79 3.66
C ALA A 25 -5.49 0.52 3.78
N GLU A 26 -6.15 0.34 2.64
CA GLU A 26 -7.59 0.16 2.55
C GLU A 26 -7.89 -1.21 1.90
N PRO A 27 -8.65 -2.10 2.56
CA PRO A 27 -9.07 -3.35 1.95
C PRO A 27 -10.09 -3.11 0.84
N ASP A 28 -10.07 -3.94 -0.19
CA ASP A 28 -11.07 -3.91 -1.25
C ASP A 28 -12.41 -4.51 -0.76
N GLU A 29 -13.52 -3.86 -1.14
CA GLU A 29 -14.87 -4.23 -0.72
C GLU A 29 -15.34 -5.56 -1.35
N SER A 30 -14.86 -5.85 -2.56
CA SER A 30 -15.19 -7.04 -3.32
C SER A 30 -14.31 -8.22 -2.90
N ASN A 31 -13.06 -7.94 -2.53
CA ASN A 31 -12.10 -8.96 -2.13
C ASN A 31 -11.19 -8.49 -0.99
N ALA A 32 -11.51 -8.87 0.25
CA ALA A 32 -10.68 -8.53 1.43
C ALA A 32 -9.30 -9.24 1.47
N ARG A 33 -8.91 -9.97 0.42
CA ARG A 33 -7.52 -10.39 0.18
C ARG A 33 -6.72 -9.36 -0.60
N TYR A 34 -7.39 -8.37 -1.16
CA TYR A 34 -6.81 -7.27 -1.92
C TYR A 34 -6.81 -6.01 -1.07
N PHE A 35 -5.68 -5.31 -1.06
CA PHE A 35 -5.49 -4.10 -0.28
C PHE A 35 -4.84 -3.03 -1.15
N HIS A 36 -5.44 -1.86 -1.14
CA HIS A 36 -4.93 -0.65 -1.76
C HIS A 36 -4.11 0.11 -0.72
N VAL A 37 -2.79 0.15 -0.92
CA VAL A 37 -1.87 0.83 0.00
C VAL A 37 -1.36 2.09 -0.66
N VAL A 38 -1.50 3.23 -0.01
CA VAL A 38 -1.03 4.53 -0.47
C VAL A 38 0.03 5.03 0.51
N ILE A 39 1.26 5.16 0.02
CA ILE A 39 2.42 5.63 0.80
C ILE A 39 2.78 7.04 0.32
N ALA A 40 2.77 8.00 1.23
CA ALA A 40 3.39 9.30 1.02
C ALA A 40 4.91 9.15 1.07
N GLY A 41 5.61 9.81 0.14
CA GLY A 41 7.06 9.82 0.14
C GLY A 41 7.60 10.42 1.44
N PRO A 42 8.65 9.82 2.03
CA PRO A 42 9.21 10.31 3.28
C PRO A 42 9.79 11.71 3.10
N GLN A 43 9.65 12.52 4.15
CA GLN A 43 10.43 13.75 4.31
C GLN A 43 11.92 13.37 4.30
N ASP A 44 12.76 14.19 3.70
CA ASP A 44 14.20 13.92 3.46
C ASP A 44 14.51 12.97 2.28
N SER A 45 13.60 12.79 1.33
CA SER A 45 13.86 12.02 0.09
C SER A 45 13.45 12.81 -1.16
N PRO A 46 13.99 12.52 -2.35
CA PRO A 46 13.53 13.15 -3.60
C PRO A 46 12.07 12.80 -3.96
N PHE A 47 11.44 11.94 -3.15
CA PHE A 47 10.05 11.55 -3.24
C PHE A 47 9.16 12.33 -2.26
N GLU A 48 9.72 13.25 -1.48
CA GLU A 48 8.97 14.14 -0.59
C GLU A 48 7.88 14.89 -1.39
N GLY A 49 6.64 14.84 -0.90
CA GLY A 49 5.47 15.36 -1.62
C GLY A 49 4.90 14.41 -2.69
N GLY A 50 5.57 13.30 -2.98
CA GLY A 50 5.08 12.23 -3.85
C GLY A 50 4.11 11.28 -3.14
N THR A 51 3.23 10.62 -3.90
CA THR A 51 2.32 9.59 -3.38
C THR A 51 2.42 8.32 -4.21
N PHE A 52 2.75 7.21 -3.57
CA PHE A 52 2.92 5.89 -4.15
C PHE A 52 1.71 5.03 -3.83
N LYS A 53 0.92 4.71 -4.85
CA LYS A 53 -0.13 3.71 -4.74
C LYS A 53 0.52 2.34 -4.89
N LEU A 54 0.14 1.35 -4.13
CA LEU A 54 0.67 -0.02 -4.14
C LEU A 54 -0.53 -0.95 -4.00
N GLU A 55 -0.47 -2.10 -4.65
CA GLU A 55 -1.49 -3.12 -4.55
C GLU A 55 -0.90 -4.31 -3.80
N LEU A 56 -1.58 -4.74 -2.73
CA LEU A 56 -1.19 -5.89 -1.93
C LEU A 56 -2.23 -6.99 -2.09
N PHE A 57 -1.77 -8.17 -2.46
CA PHE A 57 -2.56 -9.36 -2.68
C PHE A 57 -2.16 -10.47 -1.71
N LEU A 58 -3.13 -10.97 -0.95
CA LEU A 58 -2.99 -12.10 -0.05
C LEU A 58 -3.37 -13.41 -0.76
N PRO A 59 -2.39 -14.29 -1.06
CA PRO A 59 -2.69 -15.60 -1.62
C PRO A 59 -3.44 -16.49 -0.61
N GLU A 60 -4.04 -17.58 -1.09
CA GLU A 60 -4.76 -18.53 -0.23
C GLU A 60 -3.87 -19.25 0.78
N GLU A 61 -2.58 -19.38 0.46
CA GLU A 61 -1.56 -19.95 1.33
C GLU A 61 -1.14 -19.03 2.48
N TYR A 62 -1.66 -17.79 2.59
CA TYR A 62 -1.37 -16.92 3.73
C TYR A 62 -1.94 -17.53 5.03
N PRO A 63 -1.16 -17.61 6.12
CA PRO A 63 0.12 -16.94 6.39
C PRO A 63 1.38 -17.77 6.09
N MET A 64 1.26 -18.97 5.53
CA MET A 64 2.41 -19.81 5.15
C MET A 64 3.18 -19.21 3.96
N ALA A 65 2.48 -18.56 3.02
CA ALA A 65 3.07 -17.80 1.92
C ALA A 65 3.02 -16.29 2.19
N ALA A 66 4.07 -15.59 1.76
CA ALA A 66 4.17 -14.13 1.89
C ALA A 66 3.12 -13.40 1.02
N PRO A 67 2.66 -12.21 1.44
CA PRO A 67 1.81 -11.36 0.61
C PRO A 67 2.55 -10.95 -0.66
N LYS A 68 1.84 -10.92 -1.79
CA LYS A 68 2.37 -10.36 -3.04
C LYS A 68 2.09 -8.87 -3.05
N ILE A 69 3.13 -8.06 -3.20
CA ILE A 69 2.99 -6.61 -3.33
C ILE A 69 3.34 -6.26 -4.78
N SER A 70 2.37 -5.79 -5.54
CA SER A 70 2.55 -5.21 -6.86
C SER A 70 2.49 -3.69 -6.73
N GLY A 71 3.66 -3.07 -6.64
CA GLY A 71 3.76 -1.62 -6.76
C GLY A 71 3.80 -1.17 -8.21
N PRO A 72 3.33 0.04 -8.55
CA PRO A 72 3.71 0.70 -9.79
C PRO A 72 5.22 0.81 -9.74
N GLN A 73 5.86 0.10 -10.65
CA GLN A 73 7.30 0.06 -10.82
C GLN A 73 7.87 1.41 -11.32
N HIS A 74 7.16 2.52 -11.07
CA HIS A 74 7.42 3.84 -11.58
C HIS A 74 8.35 4.68 -10.70
N CYS A 75 8.93 4.11 -9.62
CA CYS A 75 10.20 4.63 -9.10
C CYS A 75 11.39 4.16 -9.95
N ARG A 76 11.28 4.24 -11.28
CA ARG A 76 12.41 4.01 -12.20
C ARG A 76 13.02 5.28 -12.75
N SER A 77 12.47 6.46 -12.43
CA SER A 77 13.18 7.70 -12.70
C SER A 77 12.80 8.80 -11.74
N ALA A 78 13.78 9.21 -10.94
CA ALA A 78 13.78 10.48 -10.21
C ALA A 78 13.77 11.72 -11.14
N GLN A 79 13.62 11.58 -12.46
CA GLN A 79 13.66 12.72 -13.40
C GLN A 79 12.29 13.37 -13.66
N PHE A 80 11.16 12.81 -13.21
CA PHE A 80 9.86 13.39 -13.59
C PHE A 80 9.31 14.48 -12.65
N CYS A 81 9.85 14.64 -11.43
CA CYS A 81 9.40 15.72 -10.53
C CYS A 81 10.30 16.96 -10.53
N TYR A 82 11.49 16.94 -11.16
CA TYR A 82 12.38 18.12 -11.19
C TYR A 82 12.11 19.10 -12.34
N ARG A 83 11.03 18.93 -13.12
CA ARG A 83 10.83 19.69 -14.37
C ARG A 83 9.50 20.44 -14.51
N SER A 84 8.81 20.73 -13.42
CA SER A 84 7.60 21.57 -13.49
C SER A 84 7.44 22.48 -12.29
N GLY A 85 8.19 23.60 -12.32
CA GLY A 85 7.88 24.77 -11.51
C GLY A 85 9.00 25.81 -11.47
N PRO A 86 8.93 26.88 -12.28
CA PRO A 86 9.58 28.15 -11.97
C PRO A 86 8.67 28.97 -11.04
N CYS A 87 9.20 29.39 -9.90
CA CYS A 87 8.81 30.60 -9.15
C CYS A 87 9.97 30.97 -8.23
#